data_AF-V9IDX8-F1
#
_entry.id   AF-V9IDX8-F1
#
_cell.length_a   1.000
_cell.length_b   1.000
_cell.length_c   1.000
_cell.angle_alpha   90.00
_cell.angle_beta   90.00
_cell.angle_gamma   90.00
#
_symmetry.space_group_name_H-M   'P 1'
#
loop_
_entity.id
_entity.type
_entity.pdbx_description
1 polymer ?
#
loop_
_entity_poly.entity_id
_entity_poly.type
_entity_poly.pdbx_seq_one_letter_code
_entity_poly.pdbx_strand_id
1 'polypeptide(L)'
;MDKRNKVDLILTCNNPISMSKKYVNQEYTISHFNDIKSCENIFLWLDKFNNLMCSSVGHRSYELLKHLLFLYTQNILSNINTYCEKVLDMTKLKNHLSTTLTFFHLYWNDIKEHVNDYNSYLNEMSILLGIYIDIELKTFTHTMDSSKIASKLLSALWIYLSNSEKHIFRVLLKLKFVTKKYSKIFDFIFMKSFTSFKKSVESLTDIEYVRYLLVLKIWKKMKETIEEKKEVNKIALTILGPCIPKMRDELLKIICKVPTEFENGTLTLLQPNVFNLKTACNNFLIFEEAMFIESKDNFITQNSDLYLQVNFFIKNYKFINIIDYFDSVIFRIYIVFKKVL
;
A
#
# COMPACT_ATOMS: atom_id res chain seq x y z
N MET A 1 16.78 -9.44 -85.93
CA MET A 1 16.81 -10.70 -86.71
C MET A 1 18.15 -11.36 -86.44
N ASP A 2 18.28 -12.68 -86.24
CA ASP A 2 17.26 -13.68 -85.88
C ASP A 2 17.93 -14.85 -85.09
N LYS A 3 17.22 -15.98 -84.92
CA LYS A 3 17.43 -17.03 -83.93
C LYS A 3 18.42 -18.16 -84.28
N ARG A 4 19.08 -18.67 -83.22
CA ARG A 4 19.33 -20.10 -82.84
C ARG A 4 19.97 -21.09 -83.82
N ASN A 5 20.88 -21.91 -83.27
CA ASN A 5 20.91 -23.40 -83.22
C ASN A 5 22.34 -23.84 -82.79
N LYS A 6 22.68 -25.00 -82.20
CA LYS A 6 22.01 -26.15 -81.51
C LYS A 6 23.12 -26.85 -80.64
N VAL A 7 22.85 -27.45 -79.46
CA VAL A 7 22.73 -28.91 -79.15
C VAL A 7 24.00 -29.72 -79.57
N ASP A 8 24.71 -30.54 -78.76
CA ASP A 8 24.38 -31.59 -77.73
C ASP A 8 25.18 -31.44 -76.39
N LEU A 9 24.87 -32.02 -75.20
CA LEU A 9 24.68 -33.42 -74.71
C LEU A 9 25.99 -34.27 -74.74
N ILE A 10 26.44 -34.95 -73.65
CA ILE A 10 25.87 -36.16 -73.00
C ILE A 10 26.47 -36.43 -71.58
N LEU A 11 25.63 -36.93 -70.65
CA LEU A 11 25.78 -37.86 -69.47
C LEU A 11 27.14 -38.03 -68.72
N THR A 12 27.26 -38.37 -67.41
CA THR A 12 26.36 -38.73 -66.26
C THR A 12 27.19 -38.57 -64.95
N CYS A 13 26.75 -38.71 -63.68
CA CYS A 13 25.50 -39.10 -62.98
C CYS A 13 25.45 -38.29 -61.63
N ASN A 14 24.70 -38.54 -60.55
CA ASN A 14 23.74 -39.59 -60.12
C ASN A 14 22.63 -38.97 -59.21
N ASN A 15 21.84 -39.79 -58.49
CA ASN A 15 20.74 -39.38 -57.60
C ASN A 15 20.49 -40.44 -56.48
N PRO A 16 19.68 -40.24 -55.40
CA PRO A 16 18.25 -39.79 -55.37
C PRO A 16 17.95 -38.57 -54.44
N ILE A 17 16.91 -37.73 -54.60
CA ILE A 17 15.42 -37.93 -54.66
C ILE A 17 14.87 -38.36 -53.27
N SER A 18 13.90 -37.70 -52.60
CA SER A 18 12.59 -37.21 -53.09
C SER A 18 12.09 -35.87 -52.47
N MET A 19 10.79 -35.54 -52.60
CA MET A 19 10.22 -34.17 -52.60
C MET A 19 8.88 -34.07 -51.84
N SER A 20 8.54 -32.91 -51.23
CA SER A 20 7.18 -32.32 -51.34
C SER A 20 7.04 -30.83 -50.91
N LYS A 21 6.49 -30.05 -51.86
CA LYS A 21 5.52 -28.90 -51.80
C LYS A 21 4.91 -28.51 -50.42
N LYS A 22 4.50 -27.26 -50.11
CA LYS A 22 4.39 -25.94 -50.84
C LYS A 22 3.94 -24.80 -49.88
N TYR A 23 4.01 -23.54 -50.36
CA TYR A 23 3.51 -22.25 -49.76
C TYR A 23 4.23 -21.80 -48.46
N VAL A 24 4.84 -20.60 -48.31
CA VAL A 24 4.66 -19.21 -48.80
C VAL A 24 3.74 -18.34 -47.92
N ASN A 25 4.33 -17.57 -46.99
CA ASN A 25 4.36 -16.09 -47.09
C ASN A 25 5.30 -15.40 -46.08
N GLN A 26 6.28 -14.66 -46.63
CA GLN A 26 6.93 -13.44 -46.13
C GLN A 26 6.98 -13.15 -44.62
N GLU A 27 8.10 -13.48 -43.98
CA GLU A 27 8.62 -12.69 -42.85
C GLU A 27 9.35 -11.45 -43.40
N TYR A 28 9.18 -10.29 -42.77
CA TYR A 28 9.83 -9.04 -43.19
C TYR A 28 10.82 -8.56 -42.12
N THR A 29 12.04 -9.11 -42.16
CA THR A 29 13.11 -8.81 -41.21
C THR A 29 13.69 -7.42 -41.44
N ILE A 30 13.31 -6.44 -40.60
CA ILE A 30 14.14 -5.25 -40.36
C ILE A 30 14.74 -5.33 -38.97
N SER A 31 16.07 -5.36 -38.92
CA SER A 31 16.87 -5.43 -37.70
C SER A 31 16.99 -4.06 -37.01
N HIS A 32 16.42 -3.94 -35.81
CA HIS A 32 16.79 -2.94 -34.82
C HIS A 32 16.99 -3.60 -33.45
N PHE A 33 18.10 -4.34 -33.37
CA PHE A 33 18.72 -4.71 -32.10
C PHE A 33 19.80 -3.67 -31.79
N ASN A 34 19.94 -3.34 -30.49
CA ASN A 34 20.77 -2.29 -29.92
C ASN A 34 20.28 -0.85 -30.27
N ASP A 35 20.24 0.10 -29.33
CA ASP A 35 20.68 0.03 -27.93
C ASP A 35 19.50 -0.09 -26.95
N ILE A 36 19.40 -1.23 -26.25
CA ILE A 36 18.80 -1.23 -24.91
C ILE A 36 19.86 -0.64 -23.98
N LYS A 37 19.95 0.69 -23.98
CA LYS A 37 20.71 1.44 -22.98
C LYS A 37 20.19 0.99 -21.62
N SER A 38 21.05 0.35 -20.83
CA SER A 38 20.66 -0.32 -19.59
C SER A 38 19.88 0.66 -18.71
N CYS A 39 18.69 0.25 -18.27
CA CYS A 39 17.98 0.99 -17.23
C CYS A 39 18.78 0.81 -15.94
N GLU A 40 19.66 1.78 -15.66
CA GLU A 40 20.34 1.96 -14.39
C GLU A 40 19.31 1.73 -13.28
N ASN A 41 19.61 0.84 -12.33
CA ASN A 41 18.61 0.41 -11.36
C ASN A 41 18.36 1.55 -10.36
N ILE A 42 17.42 2.45 -10.68
CA ILE A 42 17.05 3.68 -9.92
C ILE A 42 16.82 3.41 -8.43
N PHE A 43 16.50 2.17 -8.08
CA PHE A 43 16.42 1.69 -6.70
C PHE A 43 17.53 0.66 -6.42
N LEU A 44 18.80 1.09 -6.47
CA LEU A 44 20.00 0.25 -6.22
C LEU A 44 19.94 -0.52 -4.89
N TRP A 45 19.18 -0.01 -3.92
CA TRP A 45 19.00 -0.62 -2.61
C TRP A 45 18.06 -1.83 -2.61
N LEU A 46 17.21 -2.05 -3.63
CA LEU A 46 16.27 -3.18 -3.67
C LEU A 46 17.03 -4.52 -3.62
N ASP A 47 18.08 -4.67 -4.41
CA ASP A 47 18.81 -5.93 -4.53
C ASP A 47 19.52 -6.27 -3.20
N LYS A 48 20.09 -5.26 -2.54
CA LYS A 48 20.64 -5.37 -1.18
C LYS A 48 19.54 -5.69 -0.14
N PHE A 49 18.37 -5.08 -0.26
CA PHE A 49 17.26 -5.31 0.68
C PHE A 49 16.59 -6.69 0.49
N ASN A 50 16.46 -7.19 -0.74
CA ASN A 50 15.98 -8.53 -1.01
C ASN A 50 16.91 -9.59 -0.42
N ASN A 51 18.24 -9.40 -0.52
CA ASN A 51 19.20 -10.28 0.16
C ASN A 51 18.99 -10.30 1.68
N LEU A 52 18.69 -9.15 2.30
CA LEU A 52 18.36 -9.05 3.74
C LEU A 52 17.00 -9.68 4.08
N MET A 53 15.98 -9.53 3.23
CA MET A 53 14.69 -10.23 3.38
C MET A 53 14.89 -11.75 3.34
N CYS A 54 15.58 -12.26 2.32
CA CYS A 54 15.83 -13.69 2.13
C CYS A 54 16.66 -14.28 3.28
N SER A 55 17.71 -13.58 3.74
CA SER A 55 18.49 -14.01 4.91
C SER A 55 17.74 -13.92 6.24
N SER A 56 16.55 -13.30 6.27
CA SER A 56 15.70 -13.17 7.47
C SER A 56 14.52 -14.15 7.48
N VAL A 57 14.34 -14.96 6.43
CA VAL A 57 13.26 -15.97 6.37
C VAL A 57 13.45 -17.00 7.49
N GLY A 58 12.37 -17.32 8.22
CA GLY A 58 12.37 -18.28 9.33
C GLY A 58 12.92 -17.73 10.66
N HIS A 59 13.53 -16.54 10.68
CA HIS A 59 13.86 -15.87 11.93
C HIS A 59 12.59 -15.39 12.64
N ARG A 60 12.57 -15.45 13.98
CA ARG A 60 11.44 -15.01 14.83
C ARG A 60 11.78 -13.82 15.71
N SER A 61 12.70 -12.96 15.28
CA SER A 61 13.15 -11.78 16.04
C SER A 61 12.31 -10.54 15.68
N TYR A 62 11.66 -9.94 16.68
CA TYR A 62 10.93 -8.68 16.51
C TYR A 62 11.86 -7.50 16.19
N GLU A 63 13.02 -7.41 16.84
CA GLU A 63 13.99 -6.35 16.57
C GLU A 63 14.56 -6.44 15.15
N LEU A 64 14.68 -7.66 14.58
CA LEU A 64 15.02 -7.83 13.16
C LEU A 64 13.88 -7.34 12.24
N LEU A 65 12.63 -7.70 12.50
CA LEU A 65 11.48 -7.21 11.74
C LEU A 65 11.38 -5.67 11.79
N LYS A 66 11.52 -5.09 12.98
CA LYS A 66 11.52 -3.64 13.25
C LYS A 66 12.68 -2.92 12.55
N HIS A 67 13.87 -3.51 12.52
CA HIS A 67 15.01 -2.98 11.77
C HIS A 67 14.77 -3.02 10.25
N LEU A 68 14.24 -4.12 9.72
CA LEU A 68 13.90 -4.25 8.29
C LEU A 68 12.80 -3.27 7.88
N LEU A 69 11.74 -3.12 8.69
CA LEU A 69 10.68 -2.11 8.50
C LEU A 69 11.28 -0.71 8.42
N PHE A 70 12.07 -0.32 9.42
CA PHE A 70 12.71 1.00 9.45
C PHE A 70 13.59 1.26 8.22
N LEU A 71 14.50 0.34 7.88
CA LEU A 71 15.35 0.46 6.68
C LEU A 71 14.52 0.62 5.40
N TYR A 72 13.44 -0.15 5.26
CA TYR A 72 12.58 -0.13 4.09
C TYR A 72 11.78 1.19 3.99
N THR A 73 11.18 1.64 5.09
CA THR A 73 10.48 2.92 5.20
C THR A 73 11.40 4.08 4.82
N GLN A 74 12.62 4.14 5.34
CA GLN A 74 13.58 5.22 5.04
C GLN A 74 14.01 5.21 3.56
N ASN A 75 14.37 4.05 3.01
CA ASN A 75 14.79 3.93 1.61
C ASN A 75 13.66 4.36 0.63
N ILE A 76 12.41 3.95 0.89
CA ILE A 76 11.27 4.34 0.06
C ILE A 76 10.97 5.83 0.17
N LEU A 77 10.95 6.40 1.38
CA LEU A 77 10.69 7.84 1.56
C LEU A 77 11.75 8.70 0.88
N SER A 78 13.02 8.29 0.93
CA SER A 78 14.12 8.93 0.20
C SER A 78 13.88 8.92 -1.31
N ASN A 79 13.68 7.75 -1.92
CA ASN A 79 13.53 7.62 -3.38
C ASN A 79 12.25 8.27 -3.93
N ILE A 80 11.13 8.24 -3.21
CA ILE A 80 9.87 8.87 -3.66
C ILE A 80 9.99 10.38 -3.73
N ASN A 81 10.77 10.99 -2.83
CA ASN A 81 11.00 12.43 -2.80
C ASN A 81 12.03 12.90 -3.86
N THR A 82 12.73 11.98 -4.55
CA THR A 82 13.91 12.32 -5.37
C THR A 82 13.87 11.83 -6.83
N TYR A 83 13.28 10.67 -7.14
CA TYR A 83 13.43 10.04 -8.48
C TYR A 83 12.14 9.53 -9.16
N CYS A 84 10.96 9.84 -8.61
CA CYS A 84 9.74 9.11 -8.91
C CYS A 84 8.87 9.67 -10.06
N GLU A 85 9.48 10.05 -11.19
CA GLU A 85 8.80 10.66 -12.34
C GLU A 85 8.16 9.64 -13.30
N LYS A 86 8.89 8.62 -13.76
CA LYS A 86 8.44 7.71 -14.84
C LYS A 86 7.49 6.60 -14.34
N VAL A 87 6.65 6.11 -15.24
CA VAL A 87 5.62 5.09 -14.96
C VAL A 87 6.20 3.68 -14.79
N LEU A 88 7.25 3.33 -15.54
CA LEU A 88 7.92 2.02 -15.45
C LEU A 88 8.55 1.81 -14.06
N ASP A 89 9.27 2.83 -13.58
CA ASP A 89 9.97 2.82 -12.30
C ASP A 89 8.98 2.73 -11.12
N MET A 90 7.87 3.48 -11.21
CA MET A 90 6.73 3.34 -10.31
C MET A 90 6.14 1.92 -10.30
N THR A 91 6.07 1.25 -11.46
CA THR A 91 5.55 -0.12 -11.56
C THR A 91 6.51 -1.15 -10.93
N LYS A 92 7.83 -0.99 -11.13
CA LYS A 92 8.86 -1.83 -10.47
C LYS A 92 8.78 -1.67 -8.94
N LEU A 93 8.74 -0.43 -8.45
CA LEU A 93 8.62 -0.12 -7.02
C LEU A 93 7.31 -0.67 -6.43
N LYS A 94 6.18 -0.53 -7.15
CA LYS A 94 4.87 -1.04 -6.72
C LYS A 94 4.86 -2.55 -6.50
N ASN A 95 5.41 -3.30 -7.45
CA ASN A 95 5.44 -4.76 -7.38
C ASN A 95 6.31 -5.20 -6.21
N HIS A 96 7.49 -4.59 -6.04
CA HIS A 96 8.36 -4.85 -4.89
C HIS A 96 7.69 -4.52 -3.56
N LEU A 97 7.02 -3.38 -3.44
CA LEU A 97 6.31 -2.95 -2.24
C LEU A 97 5.14 -3.89 -1.89
N SER A 98 4.43 -4.42 -2.88
CA SER A 98 3.43 -5.47 -2.67
C SER A 98 4.04 -6.75 -2.09
N THR A 99 5.21 -7.17 -2.58
CA THR A 99 5.93 -8.35 -2.07
C THR A 99 6.47 -8.13 -0.66
N THR A 100 7.08 -6.97 -0.39
CA THR A 100 7.63 -6.65 0.94
C THR A 100 6.54 -6.45 2.00
N LEU A 101 5.39 -5.85 1.67
CA LEU A 101 4.22 -5.82 2.56
C LEU A 101 3.73 -7.24 2.90
N THR A 102 3.70 -8.15 1.92
CA THR A 102 3.36 -9.55 2.15
C THR A 102 4.37 -10.24 3.09
N PHE A 103 5.67 -10.04 2.86
CA PHE A 103 6.73 -10.56 3.73
C PHE A 103 6.60 -10.06 5.17
N PHE A 104 6.45 -8.74 5.38
CA PHE A 104 6.29 -8.17 6.73
C PHE A 104 5.02 -8.64 7.43
N HIS A 105 3.95 -8.91 6.69
CA HIS A 105 2.71 -9.46 7.26
C HIS A 105 2.86 -10.93 7.67
N LEU A 106 3.52 -11.75 6.85
CA LEU A 106 3.80 -13.16 7.20
C LEU A 106 4.76 -13.26 8.39
N TYR A 107 5.88 -12.54 8.36
CA TYR A 107 6.84 -12.49 9.48
C TYR A 107 6.15 -12.06 10.78
N TRP A 108 5.27 -11.04 10.73
CA TRP A 108 4.48 -10.63 11.90
C TRP A 108 3.54 -11.73 12.40
N ASN A 109 2.83 -12.41 11.50
CA ASN A 109 1.95 -13.51 11.89
C ASN A 109 2.71 -14.65 12.61
N ASP A 110 3.97 -14.90 12.25
CA ASP A 110 4.82 -15.93 12.86
C ASP A 110 5.39 -15.55 14.25
N ILE A 111 5.28 -14.28 14.68
CA ILE A 111 5.86 -13.80 15.96
C ILE A 111 4.90 -13.05 16.89
N LYS A 112 3.76 -12.54 16.39
CA LYS A 112 2.85 -11.62 17.11
C LYS A 112 2.39 -12.11 18.48
N GLU A 113 2.28 -13.43 18.66
CA GLU A 113 1.86 -14.06 19.92
C GLU A 113 2.90 -13.93 21.04
N HIS A 114 4.09 -13.42 20.73
CA HIS A 114 5.19 -13.19 21.67
C HIS A 114 5.61 -11.71 21.71
N VAL A 115 4.83 -10.79 21.11
CA VAL A 115 5.20 -9.38 20.97
C VAL A 115 4.06 -8.45 21.41
N ASN A 116 4.26 -7.80 22.56
CA ASN A 116 3.30 -6.82 23.11
C ASN A 116 3.21 -5.52 22.28
N ASP A 117 4.22 -5.20 21.47
CA ASP A 117 4.32 -3.96 20.68
C ASP A 117 3.62 -4.03 19.30
N TYR A 118 2.38 -4.54 19.30
CA TYR A 118 1.48 -4.59 18.15
C TYR A 118 1.25 -3.21 17.51
N ASN A 119 1.21 -2.14 18.33
CA ASN A 119 0.99 -0.77 17.85
C ASN A 119 2.17 -0.20 17.06
N SER A 120 3.44 -0.40 17.46
CA SER A 120 4.56 0.12 16.66
C SER A 120 4.65 -0.58 15.30
N TYR A 121 4.42 -1.89 15.27
CA TYR A 121 4.38 -2.65 14.01
C TYR A 121 3.31 -2.12 13.05
N LEU A 122 2.07 -1.92 13.53
CA LEU A 122 1.00 -1.39 12.69
C LEU A 122 1.17 0.08 12.33
N ASN A 123 1.86 0.89 13.15
CA ASN A 123 2.22 2.26 12.80
C ASN A 123 3.15 2.31 11.58
N GLU A 124 4.19 1.46 11.52
CA GLU A 124 5.08 1.34 10.36
C GLU A 124 4.38 0.75 9.13
N MET A 125 3.63 -0.35 9.29
CA MET A 125 2.85 -0.93 8.19
C MET A 125 1.84 0.06 7.59
N SER A 126 1.28 0.96 8.41
CA SER A 126 0.41 2.05 7.93
C SER A 126 1.15 3.04 7.01
N ILE A 127 2.43 3.33 7.28
CA ILE A 127 3.24 4.23 6.43
C ILE A 127 3.48 3.57 5.07
N LEU A 128 3.98 2.33 5.08
CA LEU A 128 4.26 1.57 3.85
C LEU A 128 2.99 1.31 3.02
N LEU A 129 1.87 1.01 3.68
CA LEU A 129 0.60 0.76 3.00
C LEU A 129 -0.03 2.04 2.42
N GLY A 130 0.10 3.18 3.09
CA GLY A 130 -0.30 4.47 2.53
C GLY A 130 0.48 4.82 1.26
N ILE A 131 1.79 4.59 1.27
CA ILE A 131 2.65 4.75 0.10
C ILE A 131 2.24 3.79 -1.03
N TYR A 132 1.95 2.53 -0.72
CA TYR A 132 1.49 1.54 -1.68
C TYR A 132 0.19 1.97 -2.38
N ILE A 133 -0.80 2.43 -1.61
CA ILE A 133 -2.07 2.94 -2.15
C ILE A 133 -1.83 4.15 -3.06
N ASP A 134 -1.01 5.11 -2.65
CA ASP A 134 -0.70 6.28 -3.47
C ASP A 134 0.00 5.91 -4.80
N ILE A 135 0.89 4.90 -4.81
CA ILE A 135 1.56 4.39 -6.03
C ILE A 135 0.60 3.58 -6.91
N GLU A 136 -0.23 2.72 -6.32
CA GLU A 136 -1.22 1.93 -7.04
C GLU A 136 -2.25 2.85 -7.73
N LEU A 137 -2.67 3.94 -7.06
CA LEU A 137 -3.52 4.97 -7.65
C LEU A 137 -2.78 5.81 -8.71
N LYS A 138 -1.50 6.19 -8.52
CA LYS A 138 -0.71 6.89 -9.56
C LYS A 138 -0.52 6.04 -10.82
N THR A 139 -0.40 4.73 -10.68
CA THR A 139 -0.26 3.77 -11.80
C THR A 139 -1.59 3.24 -12.35
N PHE A 140 -2.73 3.59 -11.75
CA PHE A 140 -4.06 3.18 -12.22
C PHE A 140 -4.45 3.90 -13.52
N THR A 141 -4.63 3.15 -14.60
CA THR A 141 -5.12 3.66 -15.88
C THR A 141 -6.65 3.69 -15.91
N HIS A 142 -7.23 4.65 -16.61
CA HIS A 142 -8.70 4.79 -16.74
C HIS A 142 -9.39 3.64 -17.48
N THR A 143 -8.62 2.72 -18.08
CA THR A 143 -9.08 1.46 -18.68
C THR A 143 -9.29 0.33 -17.68
N MET A 144 -8.82 0.46 -16.44
CA MET A 144 -9.01 -0.55 -15.39
C MET A 144 -10.34 -0.35 -14.65
N ASP A 145 -10.97 -1.44 -14.24
CA ASP A 145 -12.19 -1.38 -13.44
C ASP A 145 -11.93 -0.82 -12.03
N SER A 146 -12.63 0.28 -11.73
CA SER A 146 -12.66 0.93 -10.41
C SER A 146 -13.10 0.00 -9.26
N SER A 147 -13.96 -0.99 -9.50
CA SER A 147 -14.44 -1.90 -8.45
C SER A 147 -13.37 -2.91 -8.03
N LYS A 148 -12.61 -3.44 -9.01
CA LYS A 148 -11.50 -4.37 -8.80
C LYS A 148 -10.34 -3.72 -8.03
N ILE A 149 -9.98 -2.48 -8.36
CA ILE A 149 -8.96 -1.74 -7.59
C ILE A 149 -9.47 -1.39 -6.18
N ALA A 150 -10.72 -0.92 -6.03
CA ALA A 150 -11.27 -0.59 -4.71
C ALA A 150 -11.29 -1.81 -3.79
N SER A 151 -11.68 -2.97 -4.32
CA SER A 151 -11.63 -4.25 -3.60
C SER A 151 -10.21 -4.66 -3.23
N LYS A 152 -9.24 -4.53 -4.15
CA LYS A 152 -7.81 -4.82 -3.88
C LYS A 152 -7.26 -3.95 -2.74
N LEU A 153 -7.50 -2.64 -2.79
CA LEU A 153 -7.02 -1.69 -1.79
C LEU A 153 -7.72 -1.88 -0.44
N LEU A 154 -9.03 -2.16 -0.44
CA LEU A 154 -9.79 -2.48 0.77
C LEU A 154 -9.24 -3.74 1.44
N SER A 155 -9.06 -4.85 0.70
CA SER A 155 -8.48 -6.08 1.26
C SER A 155 -7.07 -5.87 1.80
N ALA A 156 -6.23 -5.07 1.14
CA ALA A 156 -4.91 -4.73 1.64
C ALA A 156 -4.95 -3.95 2.98
N LEU A 157 -5.90 -3.01 3.14
CA LEU A 157 -6.13 -2.30 4.41
C LEU A 157 -6.54 -3.26 5.55
N TRP A 158 -7.50 -4.15 5.32
CA TRP A 158 -7.96 -5.08 6.37
C TRP A 158 -6.90 -6.15 6.72
N ILE A 159 -6.27 -6.77 5.72
CA ILE A 159 -5.31 -7.86 5.93
C ILE A 159 -4.03 -7.33 6.60
N TYR A 160 -3.32 -6.40 5.97
CA TYR A 160 -2.00 -5.98 6.45
C TYR A 160 -2.06 -5.23 7.78
N LEU A 161 -3.18 -4.54 8.07
CA LEU A 161 -3.39 -3.87 9.35
C LEU A 161 -4.15 -4.71 10.37
N SER A 162 -4.28 -6.03 10.15
CA SER A 162 -4.89 -6.99 11.09
C SER A 162 -6.29 -6.57 11.58
N ASN A 163 -7.11 -6.03 10.67
CA ASN A 163 -8.43 -5.42 10.91
C ASN A 163 -8.45 -4.23 11.89
N SER A 164 -7.29 -3.63 12.20
CA SER A 164 -7.17 -2.56 13.19
C SER A 164 -7.69 -1.22 12.67
N GLU A 165 -8.93 -0.90 13.04
CA GLU A 165 -9.66 0.31 12.71
C GLU A 165 -8.84 1.61 12.82
N LYS A 166 -8.17 1.83 13.97
CA LYS A 166 -7.28 2.98 14.23
C LYS A 166 -6.28 3.15 13.08
N HIS A 167 -5.62 2.06 12.70
CA HIS A 167 -4.55 2.06 11.71
C HIS A 167 -5.11 2.21 10.28
N ILE A 168 -6.26 1.58 9.97
CA ILE A 168 -6.97 1.76 8.69
C ILE A 168 -7.32 3.24 8.47
N PHE A 169 -7.92 3.91 9.46
CA PHE A 169 -8.23 5.33 9.35
C PHE A 169 -6.98 6.22 9.37
N ARG A 170 -5.93 5.86 10.12
CA ARG A 170 -4.62 6.54 10.08
C ARG A 170 -3.94 6.47 8.71
N VAL A 171 -4.13 5.40 7.93
CA VAL A 171 -3.75 5.37 6.51
C VAL A 171 -4.61 6.35 5.71
N LEU A 172 -5.94 6.25 5.80
CA LEU A 172 -6.87 7.08 5.03
C LEU A 172 -6.69 8.59 5.27
N LEU A 173 -6.25 9.01 6.47
CA LEU A 173 -5.88 10.38 6.80
C LEU A 173 -4.54 10.87 6.18
N LYS A 174 -3.63 9.94 5.84
CA LYS A 174 -2.28 10.23 5.28
C LYS A 174 -2.21 10.21 3.75
N LEU A 175 -3.15 9.57 3.07
CA LEU A 175 -3.13 9.38 1.60
C LEU A 175 -3.12 10.70 0.83
N LYS A 176 -2.19 10.85 -0.12
CA LYS A 176 -2.02 12.08 -0.91
C LYS A 176 -3.05 12.19 -2.04
N PHE A 177 -3.50 11.06 -2.60
CA PHE A 177 -4.36 11.04 -3.79
C PHE A 177 -5.87 10.94 -3.52
N VAL A 178 -6.35 11.17 -2.29
CA VAL A 178 -7.80 11.23 -1.97
C VAL A 178 -8.45 12.46 -2.62
N THR A 179 -8.87 12.28 -3.87
CA THR A 179 -9.26 13.35 -4.80
C THR A 179 -10.43 12.90 -5.66
N LYS A 180 -11.15 13.87 -6.25
CA LYS A 180 -12.29 13.63 -7.15
C LYS A 180 -12.01 12.61 -8.25
N LYS A 181 -10.79 12.57 -8.80
CA LYS A 181 -10.35 11.60 -9.84
C LYS A 181 -10.62 10.14 -9.43
N TYR A 182 -10.49 9.82 -8.14
CA TYR A 182 -10.62 8.48 -7.58
C TYR A 182 -11.85 8.33 -6.67
N SER A 183 -12.84 9.24 -6.76
CA SER A 183 -14.03 9.26 -5.90
C SER A 183 -14.72 7.91 -5.81
N LYS A 184 -15.01 7.25 -6.96
CA LYS A 184 -15.64 5.92 -7.02
C LYS A 184 -14.87 4.83 -6.25
N ILE A 185 -13.54 4.91 -6.23
CA ILE A 185 -12.69 3.94 -5.51
C ILE A 185 -12.79 4.19 -4.01
N PHE A 186 -12.63 5.44 -3.60
CA PHE A 186 -12.67 5.82 -2.19
C PHE A 186 -14.08 5.79 -1.59
N ASP A 187 -15.14 6.02 -2.36
CA ASP A 187 -16.53 5.86 -1.94
C ASP A 187 -16.79 4.42 -1.48
N PHE A 188 -16.35 3.42 -2.25
CA PHE A 188 -16.45 2.01 -1.86
C PHE A 188 -15.65 1.71 -0.59
N ILE A 189 -14.43 2.23 -0.49
CA ILE A 189 -13.55 2.04 0.69
C ILE A 189 -14.18 2.68 1.93
N PHE A 190 -14.59 3.96 1.88
CA PHE A 190 -15.18 4.66 3.02
C PHE A 190 -16.53 4.06 3.44
N MET A 191 -17.42 3.73 2.48
CA MET A 191 -18.64 2.98 2.77
C MET A 191 -18.31 1.69 3.52
N LYS A 192 -17.42 0.85 2.97
CA LYS A 192 -17.10 -0.46 3.57
C LYS A 192 -16.40 -0.36 4.91
N SER A 193 -15.52 0.62 5.13
CA SER A 193 -14.97 0.91 6.46
C SER A 193 -16.10 1.20 7.44
N PHE A 194 -16.88 2.26 7.21
CA PHE A 194 -17.89 2.69 8.18
C PHE A 194 -19.06 1.71 8.36
N THR A 195 -19.44 0.90 7.35
CA THR A 195 -20.47 -0.14 7.56
C THR A 195 -20.01 -1.31 8.42
N SER A 196 -18.69 -1.59 8.47
CA SER A 196 -18.13 -2.70 9.26
C SER A 196 -17.91 -2.31 10.73
N PHE A 197 -17.70 -1.02 11.01
CA PHE A 197 -17.43 -0.52 12.36
C PHE A 197 -18.71 -0.08 13.10
N LYS A 198 -19.54 -1.05 13.52
CA LYS A 198 -20.71 -0.78 14.37
C LYS A 198 -20.33 -0.61 15.84
N LYS A 199 -19.94 0.60 16.24
CA LYS A 199 -19.95 1.06 17.65
C LYS A 199 -21.23 1.86 17.92
N SER A 200 -21.68 1.90 19.18
CA SER A 200 -22.72 2.85 19.61
C SER A 200 -22.09 4.24 19.80
N VAL A 201 -22.83 5.30 19.46
CA VAL A 201 -22.37 6.70 19.63
C VAL A 201 -21.92 6.98 21.08
N GLU A 202 -22.59 6.36 22.06
CA GLU A 202 -22.32 6.46 23.50
C GLU A 202 -20.95 5.88 23.92
N SER A 203 -20.34 5.01 23.10
CA SER A 203 -19.04 4.37 23.36
C SER A 203 -17.85 5.11 22.76
N LEU A 204 -18.10 6.21 22.06
CA LEU A 204 -17.12 6.87 21.20
C LEU A 204 -16.19 7.80 22.00
N THR A 205 -14.87 7.52 21.99
CA THR A 205 -13.90 8.43 22.61
C THR A 205 -13.75 9.75 21.84
N ASP A 206 -13.25 10.78 22.50
CA ASP A 206 -12.91 12.07 21.88
C ASP A 206 -11.90 11.91 20.72
N ILE A 207 -10.89 11.06 20.91
CA ILE A 207 -9.89 10.73 19.89
C ILE A 207 -10.54 10.01 18.69
N GLU A 208 -11.46 9.06 18.91
CA GLU A 208 -12.16 8.38 17.82
C GLU A 208 -13.14 9.29 17.07
N TYR A 209 -13.89 10.14 17.79
CA TYR A 209 -14.76 11.15 17.18
C TYR A 209 -13.97 12.04 16.23
N VAL A 210 -12.81 12.58 16.65
CA VAL A 210 -11.97 13.41 15.77
C VAL A 210 -11.42 12.60 14.58
N ARG A 211 -10.95 11.37 14.80
CA ARG A 211 -10.44 10.49 13.72
C ARG A 211 -11.50 10.28 12.64
N TYR A 212 -12.71 9.88 13.04
CA TYR A 212 -13.83 9.61 12.13
C TYR A 212 -14.34 10.89 11.46
N LEU A 213 -14.50 11.99 12.22
CA LEU A 213 -14.92 13.30 11.71
C LEU A 213 -14.00 13.79 10.58
N LEU A 214 -12.68 13.71 10.77
CA LEU A 214 -11.69 14.12 9.77
C LEU A 214 -11.82 13.27 8.49
N VAL A 215 -11.99 11.95 8.62
CA VAL A 215 -12.21 11.04 7.48
C VAL A 215 -13.55 11.33 6.77
N LEU A 216 -14.64 11.51 7.52
CA LEU A 216 -15.95 11.90 6.98
C LEU A 216 -15.88 13.26 6.25
N LYS A 217 -15.08 14.20 6.74
CA LYS A 217 -14.86 15.50 6.10
C LYS A 217 -14.00 15.40 4.83
N ILE A 218 -12.99 14.52 4.79
CA ILE A 218 -12.27 14.16 3.55
C ILE A 218 -13.25 13.58 2.52
N TRP A 219 -14.08 12.62 2.93
CA TRP A 219 -15.03 11.96 2.05
C TRP A 219 -16.07 12.94 1.48
N LYS A 220 -16.71 13.74 2.34
CA LYS A 220 -17.65 14.81 1.95
C LYS A 220 -17.01 15.84 1.00
N LYS A 221 -15.71 16.10 1.11
CA LYS A 221 -14.97 17.01 0.21
C LYS A 221 -14.78 16.44 -1.21
N MET A 222 -14.73 15.12 -1.38
CA MET A 222 -14.69 14.51 -2.72
C MET A 222 -16.01 14.64 -3.48
N LYS A 223 -17.14 14.70 -2.76
CA LYS A 223 -18.48 14.65 -3.36
C LYS A 223 -18.81 15.88 -4.20
N GLU A 224 -19.53 15.66 -5.30
CA GLU A 224 -19.77 16.69 -6.31
C GLU A 224 -21.11 17.39 -6.09
N THR A 225 -22.20 16.63 -6.00
CA THR A 225 -23.55 17.19 -5.81
C THR A 225 -23.79 17.64 -4.36
N ILE A 226 -24.92 18.29 -4.10
CA ILE A 226 -25.37 18.61 -2.73
C ILE A 226 -25.94 17.34 -2.08
N GLU A 227 -26.53 16.46 -2.88
CA GLU A 227 -27.24 15.24 -2.49
C GLU A 227 -26.27 14.19 -1.97
N GLU A 228 -25.15 13.96 -2.67
CA GLU A 228 -24.06 13.12 -2.14
C GLU A 228 -23.51 13.64 -0.81
N LYS A 229 -23.45 14.96 -0.62
CA LYS A 229 -23.00 15.59 0.63
C LYS A 229 -24.05 15.46 1.75
N LYS A 230 -25.35 15.42 1.40
CA LYS A 230 -26.45 15.10 2.33
C LYS A 230 -26.38 13.63 2.77
N GLU A 231 -26.03 12.70 1.89
CA GLU A 231 -25.84 11.29 2.30
C GLU A 231 -24.63 11.11 3.23
N VAL A 232 -23.48 11.73 2.95
CA VAL A 232 -22.34 11.69 3.88
C VAL A 232 -22.66 12.39 5.22
N ASN A 233 -23.48 13.46 5.22
CA ASN A 233 -24.00 14.07 6.45
C ASN A 233 -24.86 13.09 7.26
N LYS A 234 -25.79 12.34 6.64
CA LYS A 234 -26.62 11.32 7.33
C LYS A 234 -25.74 10.24 7.95
N ILE A 235 -24.81 9.68 7.17
CA ILE A 235 -23.87 8.65 7.62
C ILE A 235 -23.06 9.15 8.82
N ALA A 236 -22.56 10.40 8.77
CA ALA A 236 -21.85 10.99 9.89
C ALA A 236 -22.70 11.12 11.15
N LEU A 237 -23.98 11.49 11.05
CA LEU A 237 -24.88 11.56 12.20
C LEU A 237 -25.19 10.17 12.79
N THR A 238 -25.26 9.12 11.98
CA THR A 238 -25.41 7.74 12.46
C THR A 238 -24.18 7.25 13.25
N ILE A 239 -22.98 7.76 12.92
CA ILE A 239 -21.70 7.30 13.51
C ILE A 239 -21.26 8.16 14.70
N LEU A 240 -21.45 9.48 14.60
CA LEU A 240 -20.93 10.48 15.55
C LEU A 240 -22.02 11.07 16.47
N GLY A 241 -23.30 10.89 16.14
CA GLY A 241 -24.39 11.66 16.72
C GLY A 241 -24.38 13.15 16.30
N PRO A 242 -25.36 13.94 16.75
CA PRO A 242 -25.42 15.39 16.49
C PRO A 242 -24.48 16.20 17.40
N CYS A 243 -24.23 15.70 18.62
CA CYS A 243 -23.47 16.38 19.66
C CYS A 243 -21.97 16.05 19.57
N ILE A 244 -21.13 17.02 19.92
CA ILE A 244 -19.69 16.81 20.10
C ILE A 244 -19.48 16.27 21.53
N PRO A 245 -18.76 15.15 21.75
CA PRO A 245 -18.47 14.65 23.09
C PRO A 245 -17.51 15.58 23.85
N LYS A 246 -17.30 15.33 25.15
CA LYS A 246 -16.39 16.14 25.98
C LYS A 246 -14.94 15.99 25.52
N MET A 247 -14.48 16.95 24.72
CA MET A 247 -13.13 16.99 24.13
C MET A 247 -12.07 17.51 25.11
N ARG A 248 -10.85 17.01 24.97
CA ARG A 248 -9.61 17.63 25.49
C ARG A 248 -9.26 18.90 24.70
N ASP A 249 -8.56 19.85 25.33
CA ASP A 249 -8.20 21.13 24.70
C ASP A 249 -7.21 20.98 23.53
N GLU A 250 -6.39 19.92 23.50
CA GLU A 250 -5.51 19.57 22.37
C GLU A 250 -6.33 19.27 21.12
N LEU A 251 -7.40 18.48 21.25
CA LEU A 251 -8.30 18.15 20.15
C LEU A 251 -9.12 19.36 19.69
N LEU A 252 -9.54 20.21 20.63
CA LEU A 252 -10.25 21.46 20.30
C LEU A 252 -9.37 22.47 19.54
N LYS A 253 -8.05 22.45 19.73
CA LYS A 253 -7.09 23.22 18.91
C LYS A 253 -6.95 22.68 17.47
N ILE A 254 -7.39 21.45 17.20
CA ILE A 254 -7.27 20.77 15.89
C ILE A 254 -8.53 20.96 15.04
N ILE A 255 -9.72 20.79 15.63
CA ILE A 255 -11.02 20.86 14.92
C ILE A 255 -11.81 22.16 15.15
N CYS A 256 -11.27 23.07 15.97
CA CYS A 256 -11.91 24.28 16.51
C CYS A 256 -13.04 24.01 17.53
N LYS A 257 -13.25 24.95 18.45
CA LYS A 257 -14.39 24.93 19.40
C LYS A 257 -15.66 25.40 18.66
N VAL A 258 -16.74 24.63 18.78
CA VAL A 258 -18.07 25.03 18.30
C VAL A 258 -18.87 25.59 19.48
N PRO A 259 -19.56 26.73 19.34
CA PRO A 259 -20.47 27.24 20.37
C PRO A 259 -21.58 26.24 20.70
N THR A 260 -21.96 26.15 21.98
CA THR A 260 -23.03 25.26 22.47
C THR A 260 -24.43 25.62 21.97
N GLU A 261 -24.58 26.78 21.31
CA GLU A 261 -25.80 27.24 20.65
C GLU A 261 -26.14 26.45 19.37
N PHE A 262 -25.19 25.71 18.79
CA PHE A 262 -25.43 24.90 17.60
C PHE A 262 -26.00 23.52 17.95
N GLU A 263 -27.30 23.36 17.72
CA GLU A 263 -28.09 22.11 17.88
C GLU A 263 -27.47 20.87 17.20
N ASN A 264 -26.59 21.06 16.21
CA ASN A 264 -25.87 19.97 15.56
C ASN A 264 -24.39 20.29 15.29
N GLY A 265 -23.58 20.18 16.35
CA GLY A 265 -22.13 20.41 16.29
C GLY A 265 -21.40 19.53 15.26
N THR A 266 -21.84 18.28 15.06
CA THR A 266 -21.28 17.38 14.03
C THR A 266 -21.47 17.92 12.62
N LEU A 267 -22.68 18.37 12.25
CA LEU A 267 -22.93 18.97 10.94
C LEU A 267 -22.18 20.29 10.76
N THR A 268 -22.09 21.11 11.80
CA THR A 268 -21.28 22.34 11.80
C THR A 268 -19.82 22.03 11.50
N LEU A 269 -19.19 21.09 12.23
CA LEU A 269 -17.81 20.68 11.99
C LEU A 269 -17.59 20.08 10.59
N LEU A 270 -18.61 19.47 9.99
CA LEU A 270 -18.56 18.95 8.62
C LEU A 270 -18.76 20.01 7.53
N GLN A 271 -19.00 21.28 7.85
CA GLN A 271 -19.10 22.33 6.82
C GLN A 271 -17.74 22.65 6.18
N PRO A 272 -17.73 23.12 4.91
CA PRO A 272 -16.54 23.67 4.29
C PRO A 272 -15.91 24.78 5.14
N ASN A 273 -14.60 24.95 5.02
CA ASN A 273 -13.82 26.10 5.52
C ASN A 273 -13.79 26.36 7.05
N VAL A 274 -14.59 25.68 7.87
CA VAL A 274 -14.59 25.81 9.36
C VAL A 274 -13.19 25.63 9.98
N PHE A 275 -12.38 24.74 9.40
CA PHE A 275 -10.98 24.57 9.74
C PHE A 275 -10.20 24.07 8.51
N ASN A 276 -8.89 24.30 8.47
CA ASN A 276 -8.04 23.77 7.41
C ASN A 276 -7.87 22.25 7.57
N LEU A 277 -8.65 21.48 6.80
CA LEU A 277 -8.67 20.02 6.87
C LEU A 277 -7.28 19.37 6.73
N LYS A 278 -6.40 19.88 5.87
CA LYS A 278 -5.05 19.31 5.68
C LYS A 278 -4.20 19.51 6.94
N THR A 279 -4.24 20.70 7.52
CA THR A 279 -3.55 21.00 8.78
C THR A 279 -4.14 20.20 9.93
N ALA A 280 -5.47 20.08 10.02
CA ALA A 280 -6.14 19.32 11.07
C ALA A 280 -5.79 17.82 11.02
N CYS A 281 -5.77 17.20 9.84
CA CYS A 281 -5.31 15.81 9.69
C CYS A 281 -3.85 15.65 10.13
N ASN A 282 -2.95 16.53 9.70
CA ASN A 282 -1.54 16.48 10.11
C ASN A 282 -1.37 16.63 11.63
N ASN A 283 -2.02 17.62 12.23
CA ASN A 283 -1.92 17.89 13.66
C ASN A 283 -2.53 16.74 14.50
N PHE A 284 -3.62 16.14 14.05
CA PHE A 284 -4.20 14.95 14.68
C PHE A 284 -3.26 13.75 14.63
N LEU A 285 -2.61 13.51 13.49
CA LEU A 285 -1.66 12.41 13.33
C LEU A 285 -0.38 12.61 14.18
N ILE A 286 0.03 13.86 14.43
CA ILE A 286 1.11 14.20 15.37
C ILE A 286 0.66 13.97 16.82
N PHE A 287 -0.55 14.38 17.18
CA PHE A 287 -1.15 14.12 18.50
C PHE A 287 -1.27 12.61 18.80
N GLU A 288 -1.72 11.80 17.82
CA GLU A 288 -1.75 10.33 17.96
C GLU A 288 -0.37 9.71 18.17
N GLU A 289 0.70 10.33 17.63
CA GLU A 289 2.08 9.85 17.80
C GLU A 289 2.64 10.22 19.18
N ALA A 290 2.43 11.48 19.62
CA ALA A 290 2.87 11.95 20.93
C ALA A 290 2.23 11.12 22.06
N MET A 291 0.91 10.90 22.00
CA MET A 291 0.18 10.04 22.95
C MET A 291 0.68 8.58 22.93
N PHE A 292 1.24 8.10 21.82
CA PHE A 292 1.83 6.76 21.76
C PHE A 292 3.24 6.73 22.39
N ILE A 293 4.09 7.71 22.09
CA ILE A 293 5.44 7.83 22.67
C ILE A 293 5.37 8.00 24.19
N GLU A 294 4.54 8.94 24.68
CA GLU A 294 4.31 9.16 26.11
C GLU A 294 3.83 7.88 26.81
N SER A 295 2.96 7.08 26.17
CA SER A 295 2.54 5.80 26.74
C SER A 295 3.70 4.79 26.84
N LYS A 296 4.66 4.85 25.92
CA LYS A 296 5.76 3.89 25.78
C LYS A 296 6.91 4.17 26.76
N ASP A 297 7.27 5.43 26.96
CA ASP A 297 8.35 5.82 27.88
C ASP A 297 8.01 5.48 29.34
N ASN A 298 6.72 5.56 29.70
CA ASN A 298 6.18 5.09 30.99
C ASN A 298 6.28 3.55 31.20
N PHE A 299 6.36 2.75 30.13
CA PHE A 299 6.64 1.30 30.22
C PHE A 299 8.14 0.99 30.20
N ILE A 300 8.93 1.76 29.44
CA ILE A 300 10.39 1.58 29.34
C ILE A 300 11.08 1.88 30.67
N THR A 301 10.61 2.88 31.43
CA THR A 301 11.13 3.21 32.78
C THR A 301 10.96 2.08 33.80
N GLN A 302 10.23 1.01 33.49
CA GLN A 302 10.04 -0.15 34.37
C GLN A 302 10.88 -1.39 33.97
N ASN A 303 11.57 -1.39 32.82
CA ASN A 303 12.22 -2.60 32.26
C ASN A 303 13.54 -2.29 31.52
N SER A 304 14.59 -1.89 32.24
CA SER A 304 15.88 -1.47 31.67
C SER A 304 16.76 -2.60 31.09
N ASP A 305 16.68 -3.81 31.65
CA ASP A 305 17.84 -4.72 31.66
C ASP A 305 18.02 -5.55 30.37
N LEU A 306 16.99 -5.61 29.52
CA LEU A 306 17.00 -6.40 28.28
C LEU A 306 17.82 -5.77 27.13
N TYR A 307 18.09 -4.47 27.18
CA TYR A 307 18.60 -3.73 26.01
C TYR A 307 20.08 -4.01 25.67
N LEU A 308 20.87 -4.56 26.60
CA LEU A 308 22.31 -4.75 26.42
C LEU A 308 22.70 -6.02 25.63
N GLN A 309 21.83 -7.04 25.55
CA GLN A 309 22.18 -8.32 24.94
C GLN A 309 22.11 -8.33 23.39
N VAL A 310 21.27 -7.48 22.79
CA VAL A 310 20.95 -7.52 21.35
C VAL A 310 22.16 -7.16 20.47
N ASN A 311 23.01 -6.23 20.92
CA ASN A 311 24.16 -5.75 20.14
C ASN A 311 25.26 -6.79 19.88
N PHE A 312 25.24 -7.94 20.59
CA PHE A 312 26.26 -8.97 20.44
C PHE A 312 26.03 -9.88 19.20
N PHE A 313 24.78 -10.15 18.85
CA PHE A 313 24.44 -11.18 17.86
C PHE A 313 24.63 -10.79 16.39
N ILE A 314 24.56 -9.50 16.06
CA ILE A 314 24.58 -9.02 14.66
C ILE A 314 25.98 -9.19 14.00
N LYS A 315 27.03 -9.48 14.77
CA LYS A 315 28.42 -9.44 14.29
C LYS A 315 28.89 -10.69 13.52
N ASN A 316 28.11 -11.76 13.48
CA ASN A 316 28.47 -13.02 12.79
C ASN A 316 27.29 -13.59 12.00
N TYR A 317 27.48 -13.84 10.69
CA TYR A 317 27.28 -15.12 9.98
C TYR A 317 27.33 -14.90 8.44
N LYS A 318 27.44 -15.99 7.66
CA LYS A 318 27.66 -15.98 6.20
C LYS A 318 26.53 -16.68 5.44
N PHE A 319 26.40 -16.32 4.17
CA PHE A 319 25.35 -16.75 3.22
C PHE A 319 25.22 -18.28 3.04
N ILE A 320 23.97 -18.72 2.86
CA ILE A 320 23.58 -19.92 2.09
C ILE A 320 22.39 -19.51 1.19
N ASN A 321 22.36 -19.98 -0.06
CA ASN A 321 21.29 -19.67 -1.02
C ASN A 321 20.12 -20.65 -0.90
N ILE A 322 18.88 -20.13 -0.94
CA ILE A 322 17.66 -20.90 -1.23
C ILE A 322 16.79 -20.03 -2.14
N ILE A 323 16.56 -20.48 -3.39
CA ILE A 323 15.75 -19.73 -4.38
C ILE A 323 14.36 -20.37 -4.56
N ASP A 324 14.24 -21.69 -4.45
CA ASP A 324 13.08 -22.46 -4.93
C ASP A 324 11.83 -22.43 -4.02
N TYR A 325 11.84 -21.68 -2.92
CA TYR A 325 10.72 -21.69 -1.96
C TYR A 325 9.61 -20.68 -2.27
N PHE A 326 9.90 -19.60 -3.00
CA PHE A 326 8.97 -18.47 -3.15
C PHE A 326 7.73 -18.77 -4.00
N ASP A 327 7.87 -19.53 -5.09
CA ASP A 327 6.73 -19.86 -5.97
C ASP A 327 5.68 -20.76 -5.28
N SER A 328 6.12 -21.63 -4.35
CA SER A 328 5.21 -22.51 -3.60
C SER A 328 4.26 -21.72 -2.69
N VAL A 329 4.74 -20.63 -2.09
CA VAL A 329 3.94 -19.81 -1.16
C VAL A 329 2.86 -19.02 -1.91
N ILE A 330 3.19 -18.43 -3.07
CA ILE A 330 2.22 -17.72 -3.91
C ILE A 330 1.13 -18.68 -4.40
N PHE A 331 1.49 -19.90 -4.81
CA PHE A 331 0.52 -20.91 -5.24
C PHE A 331 -0.41 -21.36 -4.10
N ARG A 332 0.11 -21.53 -2.87
CA ARG A 332 -0.69 -21.87 -1.68
C ARG A 332 -1.69 -20.77 -1.31
N ILE A 333 -1.29 -19.49 -1.39
CA ILE A 333 -2.21 -18.37 -1.16
C ILE A 333 -3.38 -18.41 -2.16
N TYR A 334 -3.10 -18.66 -3.44
CA TYR A 334 -4.14 -18.75 -4.48
C TYR A 334 -5.14 -19.90 -4.24
N ILE A 335 -4.69 -21.03 -3.69
CA ILE A 335 -5.56 -22.16 -3.34
C ILE A 335 -6.49 -21.84 -2.16
N VAL A 336 -6.01 -21.13 -1.13
CA VAL A 336 -6.84 -20.75 0.03
C VAL A 336 -7.98 -19.82 -0.40
N PHE A 337 -7.73 -18.86 -1.28
CA PHE A 337 -8.75 -17.94 -1.80
C PHE A 337 -9.86 -18.62 -2.62
N LYS A 338 -9.69 -19.86 -3.07
CA LYS A 338 -10.73 -20.63 -3.80
C LYS A 338 -11.54 -21.59 -2.90
N LYS A 339 -11.46 -21.45 -1.57
CA LYS A 339 -12.22 -22.25 -0.58
C LYS A 339 -13.03 -21.42 0.44
N VAL A 340 -13.02 -20.08 0.32
CA VAL A 340 -13.70 -19.15 1.25
C VAL A 340 -14.58 -18.13 0.49
N LEU A 341 -14.97 -18.50 -0.73
CA LEU A 341 -15.96 -17.87 -1.62
C LEU A 341 -16.70 -18.99 -2.35
#